data_AF-A0A2N4YHQ5-F1
#
_entry.id   AF-A0A2N4YHQ5-F1
#
_cell.length_a   1.000
_cell.length_b   1.000
_cell.length_c   1.000
_cell.angle_alpha   90.00
_cell.angle_beta   90.00
_cell.angle_gamma   90.00
#
_symmetry.space_group_name_H-M   'P 1'
#
loop_
_entity.id
_entity.type
_entity.pdbx_description
1 polymer ?
#
loop_
_entity_poly.entity_id
_entity_poly.type
_entity_poly.pdbx_seq_one_letter_code
_entity_poly.pdbx_strand_id
1 'polypeptide(L)'
;MQQLNSAPAPASELTSHELSRIVDFLRKLRAPFDTGVPGATKDVFWNIVLELVDAHLRRRPIDKSGLVTLAGVPYSTGNRMIIKMIADDLIRQVPRGGGLKTHFLEPTDTLLHSFMDYATHVKGHLAKTFGLRKGTEANEYYFGGSYFAAQIISPVRGDDIAGKVPGDIRFLLNDDNYFSSMRNMWSDFRNDLGRKSSFELQRLQELYVSAQAHFAKPSPEYDVISINMPWLGEFAEKGHLAPLDELLQDAAINPLDFHPSVWGTGNWKGTQYGIPLYCTIEILAARRDLFDERGLTYPRTFDETIAAARALHRPAGEFYGIAWNGQRGMPIANSFMFFLAACQKTIIDMPMHNQESWTFDRFEKLKLQIETDDAVEVIDYMKQLVEVSPPDIEFMDWEKRIQCFMSGRAGLAYCWTMRAARFEHELSSQVARRVAYLPPPSRRMRKIAAPIGGFLMTIPANVPPARQRQIMNAIAWMVSPEAMKAHVKNGFPVAPRFSVCADPEALASSPIVSMVDQLARRNEIVTWARPPIPEFSLIEAILGTEIHDAVFHGKPPAQALRDAENRIHAGLLDRQS
;
A
#
# COMPACT_ATOMS: atom_id res chain seq x y z
N MET A 1 23.82 -21.97 -34.81
CA MET A 1 22.65 -22.87 -34.63
C MET A 1 22.89 -23.74 -33.42
N GLN A 2 22.41 -23.32 -32.25
CA GLN A 2 22.11 -24.16 -31.09
C GLN A 2 21.21 -23.30 -30.20
N GLN A 3 19.92 -23.63 -30.18
CA GLN A 3 18.91 -22.98 -29.34
C GLN A 3 19.16 -23.42 -27.89
N LEU A 4 19.52 -22.46 -27.04
CA LEU A 4 19.42 -22.61 -25.59
C LEU A 4 17.93 -22.51 -25.24
N ASN A 5 17.34 -23.65 -24.86
CA ASN A 5 16.01 -23.74 -24.27
C ASN A 5 15.95 -22.82 -23.04
N SER A 6 15.22 -21.71 -23.17
CA SER A 6 14.76 -20.92 -22.02
C SER A 6 13.80 -21.78 -21.20
N ALA A 7 14.18 -22.08 -19.96
CA ALA A 7 13.26 -22.69 -19.00
C ALA A 7 11.98 -21.83 -18.89
N PRO A 8 10.78 -22.43 -18.82
CA PRO A 8 9.55 -21.69 -18.62
C PRO A 8 9.60 -20.95 -17.27
N ALA A 9 9.10 -19.71 -17.26
CA ALA A 9 8.94 -18.95 -16.02
C ALA A 9 8.08 -19.76 -15.03
N PRO A 10 8.41 -19.75 -13.72
CA PRO A 10 7.62 -20.46 -12.73
C PRO A 10 6.16 -19.97 -12.78
N ALA A 11 5.21 -20.90 -12.83
CA ALA A 11 3.79 -20.57 -12.71
C ALA A 11 3.59 -19.80 -11.40
N SER A 12 3.00 -18.60 -11.46
CA SER A 12 2.75 -17.81 -10.26
C SER A 12 1.75 -18.56 -9.36
N GLU A 13 2.16 -18.93 -8.16
CA GLU A 13 1.26 -19.51 -7.16
C GLU A 13 0.16 -18.48 -6.78
N LEU A 14 -1.09 -18.94 -6.65
CA LEU A 14 -2.19 -18.10 -6.18
C LEU A 14 -1.92 -17.60 -4.76
N THR A 15 -2.12 -16.30 -4.55
CA THR A 15 -2.02 -15.73 -3.20
C THR A 15 -3.18 -16.22 -2.32
N SER A 16 -2.97 -16.30 -0.99
CA SER A 16 -4.03 -16.69 -0.04
C SER A 16 -5.30 -15.84 -0.18
N HIS A 17 -5.15 -14.56 -0.54
CA HIS A 17 -6.27 -13.65 -0.80
C HIS A 17 -7.01 -13.98 -2.11
N GLU A 18 -6.31 -14.25 -3.21
CA GLU A 18 -6.95 -14.73 -4.43
C GLU A 18 -7.72 -16.02 -4.18
N LEU A 19 -7.16 -16.93 -3.37
CA LEU A 19 -7.82 -18.17 -3.02
C LEU A 19 -9.10 -17.94 -2.20
N SER A 20 -9.04 -17.05 -1.20
CA SER A 20 -10.21 -16.63 -0.40
C SER A 20 -11.31 -16.02 -1.28
N ARG A 21 -10.95 -15.15 -2.23
CA ARG A 21 -11.90 -14.57 -3.18
C ARG A 21 -12.50 -15.60 -4.12
N ILE A 22 -11.72 -16.58 -4.57
CA ILE A 22 -12.21 -17.69 -5.37
C ILE A 22 -13.22 -18.50 -4.55
N VAL A 23 -12.95 -18.79 -3.28
CA VAL A 23 -13.90 -19.47 -2.40
C VAL A 23 -15.22 -18.67 -2.30
N ASP A 24 -15.15 -17.37 -2.04
CA ASP A 24 -16.34 -16.51 -1.96
C ASP A 24 -17.11 -16.44 -3.28
N PHE A 25 -16.40 -16.38 -4.42
CA PHE A 25 -17.03 -16.43 -5.73
C PHE A 25 -17.73 -17.77 -5.96
N LEU A 26 -17.09 -18.89 -5.64
CA LEU A 26 -17.67 -20.22 -5.84
C LEU A 26 -18.94 -20.41 -4.99
N ARG A 27 -18.96 -19.89 -3.76
CA ARG A 27 -20.17 -19.83 -2.92
C ARG A 27 -21.28 -19.05 -3.62
N LYS A 28 -20.98 -17.83 -4.07
CA LYS A 28 -21.95 -16.93 -4.73
C LYS A 28 -22.41 -17.42 -6.09
N LEU A 29 -21.55 -18.14 -6.82
CA LEU A 29 -21.86 -18.75 -8.11
C LEU A 29 -22.88 -19.88 -7.93
N ARG A 30 -22.71 -20.71 -6.89
CA ARG A 30 -23.56 -21.88 -6.66
C ARG A 30 -24.90 -21.52 -6.02
N ALA A 31 -24.95 -20.50 -5.15
CA ALA A 31 -26.16 -20.16 -4.39
C ALA A 31 -27.43 -19.93 -5.26
N PRO A 32 -27.39 -19.20 -6.39
CA PRO A 32 -28.55 -19.03 -7.26
C PRO A 32 -29.02 -20.34 -7.90
N PHE A 33 -28.10 -21.27 -8.20
CA PHE A 33 -28.46 -22.58 -8.73
C PHE A 33 -29.17 -23.42 -7.67
N ASP A 34 -28.61 -23.49 -6.45
CA ASP A 34 -29.16 -24.28 -5.35
C ASP A 34 -30.54 -23.79 -4.89
N THR A 35 -30.84 -22.49 -5.05
CA THR A 35 -32.11 -21.87 -4.62
C THR A 35 -33.11 -21.70 -5.76
N GLY A 36 -32.65 -21.45 -6.99
CA GLY A 36 -33.49 -21.07 -8.12
C GLY A 36 -33.83 -22.20 -9.10
N VAL A 37 -33.10 -23.32 -9.09
CA VAL A 37 -33.32 -24.43 -10.02
C VAL A 37 -34.13 -25.54 -9.34
N PRO A 38 -35.34 -25.88 -9.83
CA PRO A 38 -36.14 -26.96 -9.28
C PRO A 38 -35.39 -28.30 -9.30
N GLY A 39 -35.33 -28.97 -8.15
CA GLY A 39 -34.63 -30.24 -7.99
C GLY A 39 -33.13 -30.14 -7.73
N ALA A 40 -32.57 -28.92 -7.64
CA ALA A 40 -31.18 -28.75 -7.22
C ALA A 40 -30.96 -29.19 -5.77
N THR A 41 -29.88 -29.90 -5.52
CA THR A 41 -29.43 -30.30 -4.18
C THR A 41 -28.06 -29.71 -3.88
N LYS A 42 -27.88 -29.21 -2.66
CA LYS A 42 -26.58 -28.73 -2.18
C LYS A 42 -25.53 -29.83 -2.26
N ASP A 43 -24.38 -29.52 -2.82
CA ASP A 43 -23.25 -30.44 -2.81
C ASP A 43 -22.54 -30.39 -1.45
N VAL A 44 -22.66 -31.48 -0.70
CA VAL A 44 -22.17 -31.58 0.66
C VAL A 44 -20.64 -31.57 0.71
N PHE A 45 -19.99 -32.23 -0.23
CA PHE A 45 -18.53 -32.29 -0.27
C PHE A 45 -17.96 -30.92 -0.64
N TRP A 46 -18.52 -30.30 -1.67
CA TRP A 46 -18.15 -28.97 -2.12
C TRP A 46 -18.22 -27.93 -0.99
N ASN A 47 -19.35 -27.84 -0.30
CA ASN A 47 -19.53 -26.86 0.77
C ASN A 47 -18.57 -27.10 1.93
N ILE A 48 -18.33 -28.36 2.32
CA ILE A 48 -17.38 -28.69 3.40
C ILE A 48 -15.95 -28.29 2.99
N VAL A 49 -15.54 -28.56 1.75
CA VAL A 49 -14.21 -28.16 1.26
C VAL A 49 -14.06 -26.64 1.25
N LEU A 50 -15.04 -25.89 0.74
CA LEU A 50 -14.99 -24.43 0.71
C LEU A 50 -14.86 -23.83 2.11
N GLU A 51 -15.68 -24.27 3.07
CA GLU A 51 -15.64 -23.76 4.44
C GLU A 51 -14.37 -24.16 5.20
N LEU A 52 -13.84 -25.36 4.95
CA LEU A 52 -12.60 -25.82 5.57
C LEU A 52 -11.39 -25.04 5.05
N VAL A 53 -11.32 -24.81 3.74
CA VAL A 53 -10.26 -24.01 3.12
C VAL A 53 -10.37 -22.54 3.56
N ASP A 54 -11.57 -21.95 3.59
CA ASP A 54 -11.77 -20.58 4.08
C ASP A 54 -11.35 -20.42 5.54
N ALA A 55 -11.72 -21.38 6.40
CA ALA A 55 -11.31 -21.38 7.80
C ALA A 55 -9.77 -21.45 7.94
N HIS A 56 -9.11 -22.27 7.14
CA HIS A 56 -7.64 -22.35 7.09
C HIS A 56 -7.01 -21.02 6.64
N LEU A 57 -7.50 -20.44 5.54
CA LEU A 57 -6.98 -19.18 5.00
C LEU A 57 -7.13 -18.02 5.98
N ARG A 58 -8.25 -17.97 6.71
CA ARG A 58 -8.54 -16.95 7.73
C ARG A 58 -7.94 -17.27 9.10
N ARG A 59 -7.16 -18.36 9.21
CA ARG A 59 -6.59 -18.87 10.48
C ARG A 59 -7.63 -19.00 11.60
N ARG A 60 -8.85 -19.40 11.24
CA ARG A 60 -9.98 -19.57 12.16
C ARG A 60 -10.08 -21.04 12.59
N PRO A 61 -9.89 -21.37 13.87
CA PRO A 61 -10.08 -22.73 14.35
C PRO A 61 -11.53 -23.18 14.16
N ILE A 62 -11.73 -24.37 13.57
CA ILE A 62 -13.07 -24.90 13.28
C ILE A 62 -13.19 -26.35 13.75
N ASP A 63 -14.30 -26.69 14.41
CA ASP A 63 -14.61 -28.07 14.79
C ASP A 63 -15.66 -28.68 13.86
N LYS A 64 -15.95 -29.98 14.05
CA LYS A 64 -16.91 -30.72 13.23
C LYS A 64 -18.27 -30.04 13.17
N SER A 65 -18.81 -29.63 14.32
CA SER A 65 -20.14 -29.01 14.39
C SER A 65 -20.16 -27.62 13.73
N GLY A 66 -19.10 -26.82 13.93
CA GLY A 66 -18.92 -25.54 13.28
C GLY A 66 -18.83 -25.67 11.75
N LEU A 67 -18.04 -26.63 11.26
CA LEU A 67 -17.85 -26.87 9.82
C LEU A 67 -19.15 -27.29 9.13
N VAL A 68 -19.91 -28.21 9.74
CA VAL A 68 -21.22 -28.62 9.23
C VAL A 68 -22.21 -27.46 9.18
N THR A 69 -22.22 -26.64 10.23
CA THR A 69 -23.14 -25.49 10.34
C THR A 69 -22.82 -24.46 9.26
N LEU A 70 -21.55 -24.09 9.10
CA LEU A 70 -21.10 -23.13 8.09
C LEU A 70 -21.33 -23.66 6.67
N ALA A 71 -21.13 -24.95 6.43
CA ALA A 71 -21.39 -25.57 5.12
C ALA A 71 -22.88 -25.59 4.77
N GLY A 72 -23.78 -25.32 5.73
CA GLY A 72 -25.22 -25.24 5.52
C GLY A 72 -25.84 -26.57 5.08
N VAL A 73 -25.28 -27.69 5.55
CA VAL A 73 -25.67 -29.06 5.21
C VAL A 73 -26.32 -29.78 6.41
N PRO A 74 -27.20 -30.79 6.19
CA PRO A 74 -27.79 -31.56 7.29
C PRO A 74 -26.73 -32.25 8.15
N TYR A 75 -26.88 -32.19 9.47
CA TYR A 75 -25.84 -32.62 10.41
C TYR A 75 -25.37 -34.07 10.21
N SER A 76 -26.30 -35.00 10.07
CA SER A 76 -26.01 -36.42 9.84
C SER A 76 -25.22 -36.67 8.55
N THR A 77 -25.51 -35.88 7.51
CA THR A 77 -24.90 -36.02 6.18
C THR A 77 -23.52 -35.37 6.17
N GLY A 78 -23.40 -34.16 6.73
CA GLY A 78 -22.13 -33.46 6.86
C GLY A 78 -21.13 -34.21 7.74
N ASN A 79 -21.59 -34.75 8.89
CA ASN A 79 -20.72 -35.53 9.77
C ASN A 79 -20.21 -36.81 9.10
N ARG A 80 -21.06 -37.51 8.33
CA ARG A 80 -20.64 -38.68 7.55
C ARG A 80 -19.58 -38.31 6.51
N MET A 81 -19.76 -37.18 5.83
CA MET A 81 -18.80 -36.69 4.85
C MET A 81 -17.46 -36.32 5.50
N ILE A 82 -17.46 -35.59 6.62
CA ILE A 82 -16.24 -35.24 7.35
C ILE A 82 -15.49 -36.50 7.80
N ILE A 83 -16.19 -37.51 8.33
CA ILE A 83 -15.57 -38.79 8.73
C ILE A 83 -14.90 -39.46 7.53
N LYS A 84 -15.56 -39.47 6.37
CA LYS A 84 -15.00 -39.99 5.13
C LYS A 84 -13.76 -39.19 4.68
N MET A 85 -13.84 -37.87 4.68
CA MET A 85 -12.71 -37.00 4.29
C MET A 85 -11.50 -37.12 5.22
N ILE A 86 -11.70 -37.43 6.50
CA ILE A 86 -10.61 -37.78 7.43
C ILE A 86 -9.99 -39.13 7.03
N ALA A 87 -10.81 -40.13 6.71
CA ALA A 87 -10.33 -41.45 6.30
C ALA A 87 -9.58 -41.40 4.95
N ASP A 88 -9.98 -40.48 4.07
CA ASP A 88 -9.37 -40.24 2.75
C ASP A 88 -8.15 -39.29 2.82
N ASP A 89 -7.67 -38.96 4.02
CA ASP A 89 -6.52 -38.05 4.26
C ASP A 89 -6.67 -36.64 3.65
N LEU A 90 -7.90 -36.13 3.59
CA LEU A 90 -8.21 -34.76 3.15
C LEU A 90 -8.34 -33.78 4.32
N ILE A 91 -8.63 -34.28 5.52
CA ILE A 91 -8.78 -33.47 6.74
C ILE A 91 -7.89 -34.02 7.85
N ARG A 92 -7.04 -33.16 8.40
CA ARG A 92 -6.24 -33.41 9.60
C ARG A 92 -7.01 -32.99 10.85
N GLN A 93 -6.94 -33.81 11.90
CA GLN A 93 -7.45 -33.46 13.23
C GLN A 93 -6.34 -32.90 14.09
N VAL A 94 -6.52 -31.68 14.58
CA VAL A 94 -5.56 -30.98 15.45
C VAL A 94 -6.09 -30.96 16.89
N PRO A 95 -5.34 -31.44 17.89
CA PRO A 95 -5.78 -31.41 19.29
C PRO A 95 -6.02 -29.98 19.79
N ARG A 96 -7.08 -29.77 20.59
CA ARG A 96 -7.40 -28.46 21.20
C ARG A 96 -6.47 -28.03 22.34
N GLY A 97 -5.53 -28.88 22.74
CA GLY A 97 -4.74 -28.71 23.98
C GLY A 97 -5.57 -29.03 25.24
N GLY A 98 -4.89 -29.24 26.37
CA GLY A 98 -5.54 -29.41 27.69
C GLY A 98 -6.29 -30.72 27.94
N GLY A 99 -6.00 -31.81 27.21
CA GLY A 99 -6.61 -33.13 27.45
C GLY A 99 -8.08 -33.27 27.00
N LEU A 100 -8.60 -32.29 26.26
CA LEU A 100 -9.95 -32.34 25.69
C LEU A 100 -10.04 -33.39 24.56
N LYS A 101 -11.10 -34.20 24.55
CA LYS A 101 -11.38 -35.20 23.49
C LYS A 101 -11.81 -34.59 22.14
N THR A 102 -11.92 -33.26 22.06
CA THR A 102 -12.39 -32.55 20.86
C THR A 102 -11.22 -31.99 20.06
N HIS A 103 -11.33 -32.05 18.74
CA HIS A 103 -10.27 -31.68 17.80
C HIS A 103 -10.76 -30.54 16.91
N PHE A 104 -9.84 -29.66 16.52
CA PHE A 104 -10.00 -28.78 15.36
C PHE A 104 -9.74 -29.55 14.08
N LEU A 105 -10.28 -29.04 12.98
CA LEU A 105 -10.12 -29.60 11.65
C LEU A 105 -9.29 -28.63 10.80
N GLU A 106 -8.30 -29.17 10.10
CA GLU A 106 -7.51 -28.45 9.12
C GLU A 106 -7.47 -29.24 7.81
N PRO A 107 -7.45 -28.58 6.65
CA PRO A 107 -7.20 -29.27 5.39
C PRO A 107 -5.77 -29.84 5.40
N THR A 108 -5.59 -31.03 4.81
CA THR A 108 -4.24 -31.57 4.59
C THR A 108 -3.56 -30.82 3.44
N ASP A 109 -2.23 -30.96 3.35
CA ASP A 109 -1.46 -30.41 2.23
C ASP A 109 -1.99 -30.94 0.90
N THR A 110 -2.40 -32.21 0.84
CA THR A 110 -3.04 -32.84 -0.34
C THR A 110 -4.31 -32.11 -0.78
N LEU A 111 -5.20 -31.82 0.17
CA LEU A 111 -6.45 -31.10 -0.12
C LEU A 111 -6.16 -29.66 -0.55
N LEU A 112 -5.22 -28.97 0.12
CA LEU A 112 -4.84 -27.60 -0.23
C LEU A 112 -4.25 -27.50 -1.63
N HIS A 113 -3.29 -28.36 -2.00
CA HIS A 113 -2.71 -28.35 -3.35
C HIS A 113 -3.78 -28.63 -4.43
N SER A 114 -4.63 -29.65 -4.21
CA SER A 114 -5.70 -29.97 -5.15
C SER A 114 -6.71 -28.82 -5.30
N PHE A 115 -7.02 -28.13 -4.20
CA PHE A 115 -7.90 -26.97 -4.21
C PHE A 115 -7.25 -25.75 -4.90
N MET A 116 -5.94 -25.54 -4.71
CA MET A 116 -5.19 -24.49 -5.40
C MET A 116 -5.15 -24.73 -6.91
N ASP A 117 -4.95 -25.97 -7.36
CA ASP A 117 -5.02 -26.34 -8.77
C ASP A 117 -6.43 -26.11 -9.33
N TYR A 118 -7.46 -26.52 -8.59
CA TYR A 118 -8.84 -26.26 -8.94
C TYR A 118 -9.14 -24.75 -9.08
N ALA A 119 -8.71 -23.95 -8.11
CA ALA A 119 -8.86 -22.50 -8.11
C ALA A 119 -8.13 -21.84 -9.29
N THR A 120 -6.93 -22.34 -9.63
CA THR A 120 -6.15 -21.88 -10.79
C THR A 120 -6.90 -22.15 -12.10
N HIS A 121 -7.53 -23.32 -12.22
CA HIS A 121 -8.37 -23.62 -13.38
C HIS A 121 -9.62 -22.74 -13.45
N VAL A 122 -10.33 -22.54 -12.33
CA VAL A 122 -11.49 -21.62 -12.26
C VAL A 122 -11.09 -20.23 -12.74
N LYS A 123 -9.99 -19.70 -12.20
CA LYS A 123 -9.40 -18.42 -12.61
C LYS A 123 -9.12 -18.37 -14.11
N GLY A 124 -8.46 -19.39 -14.65
CA GLY A 124 -8.18 -19.49 -16.09
C GLY A 124 -9.42 -19.60 -16.98
N HIS A 125 -10.48 -20.29 -16.51
CA HIS A 125 -11.75 -20.39 -17.23
C HIS A 125 -12.50 -19.07 -17.27
N LEU A 126 -12.55 -18.34 -16.15
CA LEU A 126 -13.15 -17.00 -16.13
C LEU A 126 -12.37 -16.05 -17.05
N ALA A 127 -11.04 -16.03 -16.96
CA ALA A 127 -10.21 -15.19 -17.82
C ALA A 127 -10.52 -15.40 -19.32
N LYS A 128 -10.64 -16.66 -19.75
CA LYS A 128 -11.01 -17.01 -21.15
C LYS A 128 -12.45 -16.62 -21.49
N THR A 129 -13.40 -16.89 -20.60
CA THR A 129 -14.84 -16.65 -20.84
C THR A 129 -15.13 -15.16 -21.00
N PHE A 130 -14.37 -14.30 -20.32
CA PHE A 130 -14.58 -12.86 -20.31
C PHE A 130 -13.59 -12.08 -21.21
N GLY A 131 -12.93 -12.76 -22.16
CA GLY A 131 -12.29 -12.11 -23.30
C GLY A 131 -10.88 -11.57 -23.09
N LEU A 132 -10.16 -12.01 -22.04
CA LEU A 132 -8.72 -11.75 -21.95
C LEU A 132 -8.03 -12.55 -23.07
N ARG A 133 -7.32 -11.85 -23.97
CA ARG A 133 -6.76 -12.40 -25.21
C ARG A 133 -5.70 -13.48 -24.95
N LYS A 134 -5.48 -14.32 -25.98
CA LYS A 134 -4.54 -15.46 -25.99
C LYS A 134 -3.10 -15.04 -25.65
N GLY A 135 -2.47 -15.76 -24.72
CA GLY A 135 -1.04 -15.68 -24.42
C GLY A 135 -0.75 -16.04 -22.96
N THR A 136 0.51 -15.91 -22.55
CA THR A 136 1.04 -16.05 -21.18
C THR A 136 0.30 -15.24 -20.10
N GLU A 137 -0.63 -14.38 -20.50
CA GLU A 137 -1.42 -13.44 -19.68
C GLU A 137 -2.50 -14.09 -18.81
N ALA A 138 -2.83 -15.37 -19.00
CA ALA A 138 -3.79 -16.07 -18.12
C ALA A 138 -3.28 -16.19 -16.66
N ASN A 139 -1.95 -16.27 -16.48
CA ASN A 139 -1.31 -16.23 -15.16
C ASN A 139 -1.25 -14.81 -14.56
N GLU A 140 -1.51 -13.77 -15.36
CA GLU A 140 -1.40 -12.36 -14.97
C GLU A 140 -2.75 -11.74 -14.55
N TYR A 141 -3.84 -12.49 -14.66
CA TYR A 141 -5.16 -12.08 -14.21
C TYR A 141 -5.20 -12.02 -12.67
N TYR A 142 -5.85 -11.02 -12.07
CA TYR A 142 -6.07 -10.97 -10.62
C TYR A 142 -7.55 -11.15 -10.28
N PHE A 143 -7.85 -12.15 -9.46
CA PHE A 143 -9.23 -12.50 -9.12
C PHE A 143 -9.80 -11.45 -8.14
N GLY A 144 -10.72 -10.61 -8.64
CA GLY A 144 -11.39 -9.56 -7.86
C GLY A 144 -10.90 -8.14 -8.14
N GLY A 145 -9.99 -7.92 -9.10
CA GLY A 145 -9.92 -6.64 -9.78
C GLY A 145 -11.04 -6.58 -10.83
N SER A 146 -11.65 -5.41 -11.03
CA SER A 146 -12.63 -5.11 -12.07
C SER A 146 -12.06 -5.20 -13.49
N TYR A 147 -11.23 -6.20 -13.82
CA TYR A 147 -10.65 -6.41 -15.15
C TYR A 147 -11.70 -6.76 -16.22
N PHE A 148 -12.95 -6.97 -15.81
CA PHE A 148 -14.09 -7.26 -16.67
C PHE A 148 -14.52 -6.11 -17.58
N ALA A 149 -13.84 -4.97 -17.48
CA ALA A 149 -14.01 -3.90 -18.41
C ALA A 149 -12.72 -3.08 -18.43
N ALA A 150 -11.86 -3.33 -19.41
CA ALA A 150 -11.23 -2.21 -20.11
C ALA A 150 -12.34 -1.42 -20.83
N GLN A 151 -13.32 -0.91 -20.09
CA GLN A 151 -14.22 0.12 -20.55
C GLN A 151 -13.57 1.42 -20.15
N ILE A 152 -13.48 2.34 -21.11
CA ILE A 152 -13.08 3.71 -20.87
C ILE A 152 -14.02 4.24 -19.78
N ILE A 153 -13.50 4.47 -18.57
CA ILE A 153 -14.29 5.05 -17.47
C ILE A 153 -14.80 6.40 -17.99
N SER A 154 -16.11 6.64 -17.84
CA SER A 154 -16.74 7.86 -18.34
C SER A 154 -16.21 9.09 -17.61
N PRO A 155 -16.14 10.26 -18.25
CA PRO A 155 -15.81 11.50 -17.55
C PRO A 155 -16.86 11.80 -16.46
N VAL A 156 -16.42 12.42 -15.36
CA VAL A 156 -17.32 12.96 -14.33
C VAL A 156 -18.35 13.89 -14.98
N ARG A 157 -19.65 13.62 -14.80
CA ARG A 157 -20.72 14.51 -15.27
C ARG A 157 -21.10 15.48 -14.15
N GLY A 158 -21.31 16.75 -14.50
CA GLY A 158 -21.63 17.81 -13.52
C GLY A 158 -22.94 17.57 -12.75
N ASP A 159 -23.89 16.85 -13.35
CA ASP A 159 -25.18 16.52 -12.73
C ASP A 159 -25.10 15.39 -11.68
N ASP A 160 -23.98 14.64 -11.63
CA ASP A 160 -23.80 13.54 -10.67
C ASP A 160 -23.54 14.04 -9.23
N ILE A 161 -23.16 15.31 -9.09
CA ILE A 161 -22.71 15.96 -7.84
C ILE A 161 -23.83 16.81 -7.22
N ALA A 162 -24.59 17.51 -8.07
CA ALA A 162 -25.60 18.48 -7.65
C ALA A 162 -26.65 17.84 -6.73
N GLY A 163 -26.75 18.35 -5.49
CA GLY A 163 -27.75 17.91 -4.51
C GLY A 163 -27.42 16.66 -3.67
N LYS A 164 -26.24 16.03 -3.83
CA LYS A 164 -25.83 14.86 -3.03
C LYS A 164 -24.75 15.14 -1.97
N VAL A 165 -23.98 16.21 -2.11
CA VAL A 165 -22.87 16.55 -1.20
C VAL A 165 -23.11 17.92 -0.57
N PRO A 166 -22.95 18.09 0.76
CA PRO A 166 -23.03 19.41 1.38
C PRO A 166 -21.82 20.28 1.00
N GLY A 167 -22.07 21.52 0.57
CA GLY A 167 -21.01 22.48 0.21
C GLY A 167 -20.25 23.11 1.39
N ASP A 168 -20.46 22.65 2.63
CA ASP A 168 -19.89 23.20 3.87
C ASP A 168 -18.88 22.27 4.57
N ILE A 169 -18.43 21.20 3.92
CA ILE A 169 -17.43 20.29 4.49
C ILE A 169 -16.06 20.98 4.57
N ARG A 170 -15.42 20.95 5.73
CA ARG A 170 -14.06 21.49 5.96
C ARG A 170 -13.00 20.40 5.94
N PHE A 171 -11.97 20.58 5.14
CA PHE A 171 -10.88 19.64 4.92
C PHE A 171 -9.55 20.21 5.41
N LEU A 172 -8.81 19.41 6.20
CA LEU A 172 -7.40 19.64 6.50
C LEU A 172 -6.56 18.56 5.81
N LEU A 173 -5.72 18.97 4.86
CA LEU A 173 -5.04 18.05 3.93
C LEU A 173 -3.54 18.33 3.85
N ASN A 174 -2.78 17.36 3.31
CA ASN A 174 -1.36 17.55 3.04
C ASN A 174 -1.11 18.51 1.87
N ASP A 175 -0.10 19.35 1.98
CA ASP A 175 0.36 20.24 0.92
C ASP A 175 1.29 19.49 -0.03
N ASP A 176 0.70 18.85 -1.04
CA ASP A 176 1.39 18.27 -2.18
C ASP A 176 0.68 18.58 -3.51
N ASN A 177 1.29 18.15 -4.62
CA ASN A 177 0.74 18.39 -5.95
C ASN A 177 -0.63 17.72 -6.16
N TYR A 178 -0.91 16.61 -5.49
CA TYR A 178 -2.19 15.93 -5.59
C TYR A 178 -3.30 16.70 -4.90
N PHE A 179 -3.18 16.97 -3.61
CA PHE A 179 -4.19 17.67 -2.83
C PHE A 179 -4.39 19.11 -3.30
N SER A 180 -3.33 19.79 -3.74
CA SER A 180 -3.46 21.13 -4.33
C SER A 180 -4.26 21.13 -5.63
N SER A 181 -4.04 20.15 -6.51
CA SER A 181 -4.77 20.03 -7.77
C SER A 181 -6.19 19.52 -7.58
N MET A 182 -6.37 18.59 -6.65
CA MET A 182 -7.66 18.09 -6.21
C MET A 182 -8.52 19.20 -5.62
N ARG A 183 -7.98 20.05 -4.73
CA ARG A 183 -8.66 21.26 -4.24
C ARG A 183 -9.12 22.15 -5.38
N ASN A 184 -8.22 22.44 -6.34
CA ASN A 184 -8.54 23.32 -7.46
C ASN A 184 -9.65 22.70 -8.34
N MET A 185 -9.54 21.41 -8.63
CA MET A 185 -10.53 20.66 -9.41
C MET A 185 -11.90 20.67 -8.72
N TRP A 186 -11.96 20.38 -7.43
CA TRP A 186 -13.23 20.31 -6.69
C TRP A 186 -13.81 21.67 -6.37
N SER A 187 -13.00 22.73 -6.31
CA SER A 187 -13.52 24.10 -6.26
C SER A 187 -14.11 24.56 -7.60
N ASP A 188 -13.64 23.99 -8.72
CA ASP A 188 -14.06 24.36 -10.07
C ASP A 188 -15.27 23.55 -10.57
N PHE A 189 -15.48 22.33 -10.07
CA PHE A 189 -16.72 21.58 -10.29
C PHE A 189 -17.89 22.40 -9.74
N ARG A 190 -18.65 22.96 -10.67
CA ARG A 190 -19.25 24.29 -10.58
C ARG A 190 -20.49 24.39 -9.67
N ASN A 191 -20.66 23.50 -8.67
CA ASN A 191 -21.55 23.58 -7.50
C ASN A 191 -21.43 22.30 -6.62
N ASP A 192 -21.09 22.44 -5.32
CA ASP A 192 -21.57 21.58 -4.19
C ASP A 192 -20.60 20.72 -3.34
N LEU A 193 -19.28 20.65 -3.56
CA LEU A 193 -18.37 20.01 -2.57
C LEU A 193 -17.76 20.98 -1.56
N GLY A 194 -17.48 22.21 -1.99
CA GLY A 194 -16.89 23.23 -1.15
C GLY A 194 -16.27 24.35 -1.96
N ARG A 195 -16.04 25.49 -1.30
CA ARG A 195 -15.26 26.59 -1.89
C ARG A 195 -13.78 26.28 -1.72
N LYS A 196 -12.88 26.97 -2.43
CA LYS A 196 -11.43 26.84 -2.19
C LYS A 196 -11.05 27.04 -0.71
N SER A 197 -11.79 27.88 0.01
CA SER A 197 -11.64 28.11 1.46
C SER A 197 -12.04 26.94 2.35
N SER A 198 -12.72 25.93 1.80
CA SER A 198 -13.05 24.68 2.51
C SER A 198 -11.85 23.76 2.68
N PHE A 199 -10.73 24.03 1.99
CA PHE A 199 -9.54 23.18 1.98
C PHE A 199 -8.35 23.93 2.55
N GLU A 200 -7.90 23.54 3.73
CA GLU A 200 -6.62 23.94 4.29
C GLU A 200 -5.55 22.91 3.92
N LEU A 201 -4.43 23.38 3.37
CA LEU A 201 -3.28 22.54 3.04
C LEU A 201 -2.12 22.91 3.95
N GLN A 202 -1.49 21.91 4.56
CA GLN A 202 -0.33 22.10 5.43
C GLN A 202 0.79 21.14 5.06
N ARG A 203 2.05 21.56 5.29
CA ARG A 203 3.18 20.66 5.05
C ARG A 203 3.15 19.49 6.02
N LEU A 204 3.71 18.35 5.62
CA LEU A 204 3.59 17.09 6.34
C LEU A 204 3.90 17.17 7.85
N GLN A 205 4.94 17.93 8.24
CA GLN A 205 5.30 18.11 9.65
C GLN A 205 4.27 18.95 10.41
N GLU A 206 3.79 20.04 9.81
CA GLU A 206 2.75 20.90 10.38
C GLU A 206 1.41 20.16 10.48
N LEU A 207 1.05 19.43 9.41
CA LEU A 207 -0.15 18.61 9.35
C LEU A 207 -0.23 17.60 10.49
N TYR A 208 0.89 16.96 10.83
CA TYR A 208 0.93 16.02 11.96
C TYR A 208 0.57 16.71 13.28
N VAL A 209 1.22 17.83 13.58
CA VAL A 209 0.99 18.61 14.81
C VAL A 209 -0.44 19.14 14.86
N SER A 210 -0.92 19.70 13.76
CA SER A 210 -2.29 20.20 13.65
C SER A 210 -3.31 19.07 13.78
N ALA A 211 -3.12 17.93 13.13
CA ALA A 211 -4.02 16.78 13.26
C ALA A 211 -4.14 16.33 14.72
N GLN A 212 -3.02 16.19 15.44
CA GLN A 212 -3.02 15.89 16.87
C GLN A 212 -3.85 16.91 17.67
N ALA A 213 -3.64 18.20 17.42
CA ALA A 213 -4.37 19.27 18.10
C ALA A 213 -5.87 19.26 17.78
N HIS A 214 -6.27 19.10 16.51
CA HIS A 214 -7.67 19.15 16.09
C HIS A 214 -8.45 17.91 16.53
N PHE A 215 -7.85 16.72 16.49
CA PHE A 215 -8.49 15.51 16.99
C PHE A 215 -8.75 15.54 18.50
N ALA A 216 -7.89 16.23 19.26
CA ALA A 216 -8.05 16.36 20.72
C ALA A 216 -9.13 17.38 21.14
N LYS A 217 -9.67 18.20 20.21
CA LYS A 217 -10.69 19.19 20.54
C LYS A 217 -12.06 18.51 20.79
N PRO A 218 -12.88 19.02 21.73
CA PRO A 218 -14.23 18.49 21.94
C PRO A 218 -15.17 18.67 20.74
N SER A 219 -14.95 19.69 19.92
CA SER A 219 -15.75 19.98 18.73
C SER A 219 -14.88 19.98 17.48
N PRO A 220 -15.33 19.37 16.37
CA PRO A 220 -14.57 19.28 15.14
C PRO A 220 -14.43 20.64 14.46
N GLU A 221 -13.19 21.07 14.26
CA GLU A 221 -12.86 22.22 13.41
C GLU A 221 -12.71 21.82 11.93
N TYR A 222 -12.42 20.56 11.68
CA TYR A 222 -12.40 19.98 10.34
C TYR A 222 -13.30 18.76 10.34
N ASP A 223 -14.02 18.57 9.25
CA ASP A 223 -14.90 17.42 9.02
C ASP A 223 -14.11 16.23 8.47
N VAL A 224 -13.05 16.52 7.72
CA VAL A 224 -12.13 15.53 7.16
C VAL A 224 -10.70 15.97 7.42
N ILE A 225 -9.90 15.06 7.95
CA ILE A 225 -8.46 15.27 8.13
C ILE A 225 -7.74 14.16 7.36
N SER A 226 -6.84 14.52 6.45
CA SER A 226 -5.98 13.53 5.81
C SER A 226 -4.85 13.15 6.75
N ILE A 227 -4.60 11.87 6.95
CA ILE A 227 -3.44 11.39 7.73
C ILE A 227 -2.50 10.59 6.83
N ASN A 228 -1.20 10.70 7.07
CA ASN A 228 -0.21 9.83 6.45
C ASN A 228 -0.45 8.39 6.91
N MET A 229 -0.32 7.40 6.01
CA MET A 229 -0.64 6.00 6.31
C MET A 229 -0.02 5.46 7.62
N PRO A 230 1.25 5.73 7.99
CA PRO A 230 1.84 5.21 9.22
C PRO A 230 1.26 5.79 10.52
N TRP A 231 0.49 6.88 10.45
CA TRP A 231 -0.11 7.48 11.64
C TRP A 231 -1.42 6.81 12.05
N LEU A 232 -1.93 5.87 11.24
CA LEU A 232 -3.25 5.27 11.46
C LEU A 232 -3.39 4.66 12.85
N GLY A 233 -2.47 3.78 13.27
CA GLY A 233 -2.57 3.09 14.56
C GLY A 233 -2.52 4.06 15.74
N GLU A 234 -1.73 5.13 15.65
CA GLU A 234 -1.67 6.16 16.70
C GLU A 234 -3.03 6.82 16.90
N PHE A 235 -3.64 7.31 15.82
CA PHE A 235 -4.91 8.03 15.92
C PHE A 235 -6.10 7.09 16.18
N ALA A 236 -6.07 5.86 15.66
CA ALA A 236 -7.09 4.85 15.93
C ALA A 236 -7.10 4.41 17.40
N GLU A 237 -5.94 4.08 17.99
CA GLU A 237 -5.85 3.67 19.41
C GLU A 237 -6.24 4.79 20.37
N LYS A 238 -5.99 6.06 20.01
CA LYS A 238 -6.44 7.23 20.78
C LYS A 238 -7.94 7.49 20.68
N GLY A 239 -8.68 6.73 19.86
CA GLY A 239 -10.11 6.94 19.63
C GLY A 239 -10.43 8.23 18.87
N HIS A 240 -9.46 8.78 18.14
CA HIS A 240 -9.60 10.05 17.44
C HIS A 240 -10.31 9.93 16.08
N LEU A 241 -10.37 8.72 15.52
CA LEU A 241 -10.92 8.45 14.19
C LEU A 241 -12.28 7.75 14.31
N ALA A 242 -13.26 8.18 13.52
CA ALA A 242 -14.53 7.51 13.42
C ALA A 242 -14.37 6.15 12.70
N PRO A 243 -14.96 5.05 13.22
CA PRO A 243 -15.03 3.79 12.49
C PRO A 243 -15.91 3.95 11.24
N LEU A 244 -15.47 3.42 10.11
CA LEU A 244 -16.13 3.63 8.81
C LEU A 244 -16.91 2.41 8.33
N ASP A 245 -16.81 1.25 8.99
CA ASP A 245 -17.37 -0.01 8.50
C ASP A 245 -18.90 0.05 8.30
N GLU A 246 -19.63 0.68 9.22
CA GLU A 246 -21.08 0.90 9.07
C GLU A 246 -21.38 1.91 7.94
N LEU A 247 -20.61 3.00 7.85
CA LEU A 247 -20.78 4.02 6.82
C LEU A 247 -20.49 3.47 5.41
N LEU A 248 -19.59 2.50 5.31
CA LEU A 248 -19.20 1.83 4.06
C LEU A 248 -20.31 0.94 3.48
N GLN A 249 -21.25 0.46 4.30
CA GLN A 249 -22.35 -0.38 3.81
C GLN A 249 -23.31 0.40 2.90
N ASP A 250 -23.47 1.70 3.20
CA ASP A 250 -24.36 2.61 2.46
C ASP A 250 -23.60 3.46 1.43
N ALA A 251 -22.28 3.56 1.54
CA ALA A 251 -21.46 4.36 0.64
C ALA A 251 -21.24 3.68 -0.72
N ALA A 252 -21.19 4.48 -1.80
CA ALA A 252 -20.84 4.01 -3.14
C ALA A 252 -19.33 3.71 -3.31
N ILE A 253 -18.71 3.06 -2.34
CA ILE A 253 -17.33 2.62 -2.36
C ILE A 253 -17.32 1.10 -2.49
N ASN A 254 -16.63 0.58 -3.50
CA ASN A 254 -16.36 -0.84 -3.63
C ASN A 254 -14.91 -1.12 -3.17
N PRO A 255 -14.68 -1.61 -1.93
CA PRO A 255 -13.35 -1.96 -1.45
C PRO A 255 -12.61 -2.96 -2.36
N LEU A 256 -13.35 -3.82 -3.06
CA LEU A 256 -12.75 -4.85 -3.91
C LEU A 256 -12.05 -4.26 -5.13
N ASP A 257 -12.45 -3.06 -5.55
CA ASP A 257 -11.84 -2.33 -6.66
C ASP A 257 -10.52 -1.63 -6.25
N PHE A 258 -10.15 -1.64 -4.98
CA PHE A 258 -8.87 -1.14 -4.50
C PHE A 258 -7.83 -2.25 -4.42
N HIS A 259 -6.56 -1.92 -4.64
CA HIS A 259 -5.48 -2.84 -4.35
C HIS A 259 -5.48 -3.21 -2.86
N PRO A 260 -5.51 -4.51 -2.47
CA PRO A 260 -5.76 -4.91 -1.08
C PRO A 260 -4.74 -4.35 -0.10
N SER A 261 -3.46 -4.37 -0.48
CA SER A 261 -2.39 -3.80 0.34
C SER A 261 -2.53 -2.30 0.55
N VAL A 262 -3.23 -1.59 -0.35
CA VAL A 262 -3.49 -0.15 -0.24
C VAL A 262 -4.73 0.11 0.61
N TRP A 263 -5.80 -0.64 0.35
CA TRP A 263 -7.02 -0.60 1.16
C TRP A 263 -6.75 -0.90 2.65
N GLY A 264 -5.95 -1.94 2.89
CA GLY A 264 -5.56 -2.38 4.23
C GLY A 264 -4.72 -1.35 5.00
N THR A 265 -4.11 -0.37 4.33
CA THR A 265 -3.41 0.72 5.04
C THR A 265 -4.33 1.61 5.84
N GLY A 266 -5.64 1.61 5.55
CA GLY A 266 -6.69 2.30 6.31
C GLY A 266 -7.40 1.44 7.35
N ASN A 267 -6.99 0.18 7.52
CA ASN A 267 -7.59 -0.77 8.44
C ASN A 267 -6.68 -1.04 9.65
N TRP A 268 -7.24 -0.90 10.85
CA TRP A 268 -6.54 -1.15 12.11
C TRP A 268 -7.40 -2.04 13.01
N LYS A 269 -6.83 -3.17 13.47
CA LYS A 269 -7.48 -4.18 14.33
C LYS A 269 -8.86 -4.63 13.82
N GLY A 270 -8.99 -4.79 12.51
CA GLY A 270 -10.22 -5.24 11.84
C GLY A 270 -11.20 -4.13 11.47
N THR A 271 -10.97 -2.89 11.90
CA THR A 271 -11.87 -1.76 11.67
C THR A 271 -11.30 -0.82 10.60
N GLN A 272 -12.09 -0.41 9.61
CA GLN A 272 -11.68 0.61 8.66
C GLN A 272 -11.81 2.00 9.30
N TYR A 273 -10.73 2.78 9.35
CA TYR A 273 -10.72 4.16 9.89
C TYR A 273 -10.40 5.23 8.85
N GLY A 274 -9.87 4.85 7.69
CA GLY A 274 -9.53 5.78 6.63
C GLY A 274 -9.69 5.21 5.24
N ILE A 275 -10.11 6.05 4.29
CA ILE A 275 -10.23 5.65 2.88
C ILE A 275 -8.98 6.12 2.12
N PRO A 276 -8.24 5.24 1.43
CA PRO A 276 -7.08 5.65 0.64
C PRO A 276 -7.53 6.49 -0.56
N LEU A 277 -7.09 7.75 -0.60
CA LEU A 277 -7.42 8.64 -1.70
C LEU A 277 -6.42 8.51 -2.86
N TYR A 278 -5.14 8.45 -2.53
CA TYR A 278 -4.09 8.15 -3.49
C TYR A 278 -3.00 7.31 -2.84
N CYS A 279 -2.21 6.62 -3.66
CA CYS A 279 -1.00 5.96 -3.21
C CYS A 279 0.21 6.41 -4.02
N THR A 280 1.39 6.35 -3.42
CA THR A 280 2.66 6.71 -4.03
C THR A 280 3.70 5.67 -3.70
N ILE A 281 4.68 5.47 -4.58
CA ILE A 281 5.74 4.47 -4.40
C ILE A 281 7.08 5.20 -4.47
N GLU A 282 8.03 4.85 -3.59
CA GLU A 282 9.37 5.43 -3.66
C GLU A 282 10.14 4.75 -4.78
N ILE A 283 10.73 5.56 -5.67
CA ILE A 283 11.40 5.12 -6.88
C ILE A 283 12.72 5.88 -7.05
N LEU A 284 13.52 5.43 -8.01
CA LEU A 284 14.71 6.14 -8.47
C LEU A 284 14.45 6.77 -9.84
N ALA A 285 14.48 8.10 -9.91
CA ALA A 285 14.47 8.83 -11.17
C ALA A 285 15.89 9.00 -11.69
N ALA A 286 16.07 8.81 -13.00
CA ALA A 286 17.36 8.95 -13.68
C ALA A 286 17.24 9.85 -14.91
N ARG A 287 18.24 10.70 -15.15
CA ARG A 287 18.34 11.51 -16.36
C ARG A 287 18.69 10.64 -17.57
N ARG A 288 17.67 10.15 -18.28
CA ARG A 288 17.81 9.27 -19.45
C ARG A 288 18.80 9.83 -20.46
N ASP A 289 18.67 11.12 -20.78
CA ASP A 289 19.55 11.80 -21.72
C ASP A 289 21.03 11.72 -21.34
N LEU A 290 21.35 11.85 -20.05
CA LEU A 290 22.74 11.75 -19.56
C LEU A 290 23.26 10.31 -19.49
N PHE A 291 22.37 9.36 -19.21
CA PHE A 291 22.71 7.93 -19.26
C PHE A 291 23.00 7.50 -20.70
N ASP A 292 22.16 7.91 -21.65
CA ASP A 292 22.31 7.62 -23.07
C ASP A 292 23.58 8.28 -23.66
N GLU A 293 23.82 9.56 -23.35
CA GLU A 293 25.01 10.31 -23.80
C GLU A 293 26.32 9.62 -23.38
N ARG A 294 26.34 9.00 -22.19
CA ARG A 294 27.55 8.42 -21.60
C ARG A 294 27.61 6.89 -21.69
N GLY A 295 26.60 6.26 -22.30
CA GLY A 295 26.50 4.80 -22.36
C GLY A 295 26.43 4.13 -20.98
N LEU A 296 25.83 4.80 -19.98
CA LEU A 296 25.68 4.27 -18.63
C LEU A 296 24.48 3.32 -18.55
N THR A 297 24.62 2.23 -17.79
CA THR A 297 23.51 1.33 -17.47
C THR A 297 22.73 1.83 -16.25
N TYR A 298 21.40 1.73 -16.30
CA TYR A 298 20.56 2.09 -15.15
C TYR A 298 20.86 1.23 -13.91
N PRO A 299 21.05 1.86 -12.73
CA PRO A 299 21.44 1.14 -11.53
C PRO A 299 20.28 0.32 -10.95
N ARG A 300 20.60 -0.86 -10.43
CA ARG A 300 19.67 -1.80 -9.77
C ARG A 300 20.07 -2.10 -8.33
N THR A 301 21.29 -1.75 -7.94
CA THR A 301 21.83 -1.95 -6.59
C THR A 301 22.36 -0.66 -5.98
N PHE A 302 22.59 -0.65 -4.67
CA PHE A 302 23.26 0.46 -3.98
C PHE A 302 24.63 0.78 -4.61
N ASP A 303 25.46 -0.24 -4.83
CA ASP A 303 26.79 -0.08 -5.43
C ASP A 303 26.71 0.52 -6.85
N GLU A 304 25.78 0.02 -7.67
CA GLU A 304 25.55 0.55 -9.02
C GLU A 304 25.02 1.99 -8.97
N THR A 305 24.21 2.33 -7.96
CA THR A 305 23.67 3.68 -7.76
C THR A 305 24.78 4.67 -7.41
N ILE A 306 25.66 4.31 -6.47
CA ILE A 306 26.84 5.13 -6.15
C ILE A 306 27.75 5.25 -7.36
N ALA A 307 28.01 4.17 -8.10
CA ALA A 307 28.87 4.22 -9.29
C ALA A 307 28.30 5.15 -10.37
N ALA A 308 27.00 5.04 -10.66
CA ALA A 308 26.32 5.91 -11.62
C ALA A 308 26.31 7.37 -11.15
N ALA A 309 26.03 7.62 -9.86
CA ALA A 309 26.05 8.95 -9.28
C ALA A 309 27.45 9.58 -9.36
N ARG A 310 28.51 8.85 -8.99
CA ARG A 310 29.90 9.30 -9.10
C ARG A 310 30.27 9.65 -10.54
N ALA A 311 29.86 8.82 -11.50
CA ALA A 311 30.11 9.09 -12.91
C ALA A 311 29.49 10.42 -13.36
N LEU A 312 28.27 10.73 -12.89
CA LEU A 312 27.53 11.95 -13.25
C LEU A 312 27.92 13.20 -12.45
N HIS A 313 28.47 13.03 -11.24
CA HIS A 313 28.78 14.11 -10.30
C HIS A 313 29.88 15.05 -10.83
N ARG A 314 29.54 16.34 -10.98
CA ARG A 314 30.38 17.43 -11.51
C ARG A 314 30.16 18.71 -10.68
N PRO A 315 30.61 18.74 -9.41
CA PRO A 315 30.25 19.80 -8.46
C PRO A 315 30.81 21.18 -8.86
N ALA A 316 31.92 21.23 -9.59
CA ALA A 316 32.47 22.47 -10.14
C ALA A 316 31.52 23.20 -11.11
N GLY A 317 30.56 22.48 -11.71
CA GLY A 317 29.50 23.04 -12.55
C GLY A 317 28.12 23.00 -11.88
N GLU A 318 28.07 22.90 -10.55
CA GLU A 318 26.83 22.78 -9.75
C GLU A 318 25.91 21.63 -10.19
N PHE A 319 26.51 20.56 -10.73
CA PHE A 319 25.79 19.37 -11.17
C PHE A 319 26.17 18.17 -10.29
N TYR A 320 25.17 17.55 -9.67
CA TYR A 320 25.37 16.54 -8.63
C TYR A 320 24.92 15.16 -9.12
N GLY A 321 25.49 14.11 -8.53
CA GLY A 321 25.21 12.74 -8.92
C GLY A 321 23.80 12.32 -8.54
N ILE A 322 23.38 12.64 -7.32
CA ILE A 322 22.07 12.24 -6.78
C ILE A 322 21.50 13.22 -5.75
N ALA A 323 20.19 13.41 -5.75
CA ALA A 323 19.43 14.13 -4.72
C ALA A 323 18.48 13.17 -3.95
N TRP A 324 18.37 13.37 -2.64
CA TRP A 324 17.56 12.53 -1.73
C TRP A 324 17.20 13.33 -0.46
N ASN A 325 16.46 12.72 0.49
CA ASN A 325 16.06 13.42 1.72
C ASN A 325 17.15 13.28 2.80
N GLY A 326 17.91 14.35 3.04
CA GLY A 326 18.90 14.44 4.11
C GLY A 326 18.45 15.24 5.34
N GLN A 327 17.34 15.99 5.24
CA GLN A 327 16.87 16.84 6.33
C GLN A 327 16.60 16.08 7.64
N ARG A 328 17.13 16.61 8.75
CA ARG A 328 16.91 16.12 10.12
C ARG A 328 15.43 15.91 10.43
N GLY A 329 15.12 14.83 11.15
CA GLY A 329 13.77 14.43 11.50
C GLY A 329 13.15 13.46 10.47
N MET A 330 11.86 13.64 10.20
CA MET A 330 11.08 12.74 9.32
C MET A 330 11.73 12.46 7.95
N PRO A 331 12.31 13.44 7.22
CA PRO A 331 12.84 13.18 5.88
C PRO A 331 13.98 12.16 5.85
N ILE A 332 14.98 12.30 6.72
CA ILE A 332 16.10 11.35 6.78
C ILE A 332 15.73 10.01 7.44
N ALA A 333 14.84 10.02 8.43
CA ALA A 333 14.28 8.78 8.99
C ALA A 333 13.58 7.95 7.89
N ASN A 334 12.86 8.63 7.00
CA ASN A 334 12.19 8.00 5.88
C ASN A 334 13.18 7.38 4.87
N SER A 335 14.23 8.10 4.49
CA SER A 335 15.32 7.56 3.66
C SER A 335 15.92 6.30 4.28
N PHE A 336 16.26 6.36 5.56
CA PHE A 336 16.83 5.23 6.30
C PHE A 336 15.92 3.99 6.28
N MET A 337 14.64 4.15 6.63
CA MET A 337 13.68 3.03 6.64
C MET A 337 13.50 2.41 5.25
N PHE A 338 13.57 3.21 4.19
CA PHE A 338 13.41 2.70 2.82
C PHE A 338 14.64 1.95 2.33
N PHE A 339 15.84 2.43 2.66
CA PHE A 339 17.06 1.72 2.37
C PHE A 339 17.16 0.44 3.21
N LEU A 340 16.68 0.44 4.46
CA LEU A 340 16.56 -0.77 5.27
C LEU A 340 15.59 -1.79 4.65
N ALA A 341 14.47 -1.31 4.08
CA ALA A 341 13.55 -2.17 3.33
C ALA A 341 14.21 -2.80 2.09
N ALA A 342 15.12 -2.09 1.40
CA ALA A 342 15.92 -2.66 0.31
C ALA A 342 16.90 -3.76 0.77
N CYS A 343 17.21 -3.83 2.06
CA CYS A 343 17.92 -4.95 2.71
C CYS A 343 16.99 -6.09 3.15
N GLN A 344 15.69 -6.02 2.88
CA GLN A 344 14.66 -6.94 3.35
C GLN A 344 14.64 -6.99 4.89
N LYS A 345 14.62 -5.80 5.50
CA LYS A 345 14.56 -5.56 6.95
C LYS A 345 13.60 -4.42 7.25
N THR A 346 13.09 -4.37 8.47
CA THR A 346 12.24 -3.30 8.97
C THR A 346 12.69 -2.92 10.39
N ILE A 347 12.21 -1.79 10.90
CA ILE A 347 12.61 -1.21 12.19
C ILE A 347 12.09 -1.99 13.41
N ILE A 348 11.14 -2.90 13.20
CA ILE A 348 10.57 -3.79 14.21
C ILE A 348 10.56 -5.22 13.69
N ASP A 349 10.75 -6.21 14.57
CA ASP A 349 10.67 -7.62 14.22
C ASP A 349 9.21 -8.01 13.94
N MET A 350 8.85 -8.04 12.66
CA MET A 350 7.50 -8.35 12.19
C MET A 350 7.53 -9.11 10.84
N PRO A 351 6.44 -9.83 10.51
CA PRO A 351 6.32 -10.45 9.19
C PRO A 351 6.37 -9.42 8.06
N MET A 352 7.32 -9.59 7.14
CA MET A 352 7.52 -8.71 5.97
C MET A 352 6.62 -9.10 4.79
N HIS A 353 5.31 -9.10 5.01
CA HIS A 353 4.30 -9.23 3.96
C HIS A 353 3.22 -8.16 4.11
N ASN A 354 2.57 -7.83 3.00
CA ASN A 354 1.51 -6.83 3.01
C ASN A 354 0.30 -7.35 3.80
N GLN A 355 -0.17 -6.56 4.77
CA GLN A 355 -1.32 -6.88 5.60
C GLN A 355 -2.61 -6.28 5.01
N GLU A 356 -3.71 -7.05 5.07
CA GLU A 356 -5.08 -6.55 4.78
C GLU A 356 -5.69 -5.80 5.96
N SER A 357 -5.26 -6.14 7.16
CA SER A 357 -5.62 -5.48 8.41
C SER A 357 -4.38 -5.43 9.28
N TRP A 358 -3.99 -4.22 9.68
CA TRP A 358 -2.88 -4.08 10.62
C TRP A 358 -3.34 -4.44 12.01
N THR A 359 -2.74 -5.47 12.57
CA THR A 359 -2.90 -5.83 13.97
C THR A 359 -1.53 -6.13 14.54
N PHE A 360 -1.23 -5.45 15.65
CA PHE A 360 -0.02 -5.68 16.40
C PHE A 360 -0.43 -5.98 17.83
N ASP A 361 0.24 -6.97 18.44
CA ASP A 361 0.22 -7.12 19.89
C ASP A 361 0.72 -5.81 20.55
N ARG A 362 0.48 -5.64 21.85
CA ARG A 362 1.00 -4.47 22.59
C ARG A 362 2.48 -4.26 22.29
N PHE A 363 2.89 -3.01 22.08
CA PHE A 363 4.26 -2.66 21.72
C PHE A 363 5.31 -3.21 22.68
N GLU A 364 4.96 -3.46 23.95
CA GLU A 364 5.79 -4.17 24.94
C GLU A 364 6.38 -5.50 24.45
N LYS A 365 5.74 -6.15 23.45
CA LYS A 365 6.22 -7.36 22.80
C LYS A 365 6.91 -7.13 21.45
N LEU A 366 6.89 -5.90 20.92
CA LEU A 366 7.55 -5.54 19.67
C LEU A 366 9.05 -5.35 19.95
N LYS A 367 9.85 -6.21 19.33
CA LYS A 367 11.31 -6.14 19.40
C LYS A 367 11.81 -5.17 18.32
N LEU A 368 12.48 -4.11 18.71
CA LEU A 368 13.15 -3.21 17.76
C LEU A 368 14.22 -4.01 16.99
N GLN A 369 14.35 -3.71 15.70
CA GLN A 369 15.31 -4.34 14.79
C GLN A 369 16.18 -3.27 14.12
N ILE A 370 16.80 -2.42 14.94
CA ILE A 370 17.61 -1.28 14.48
C ILE A 370 19.10 -1.44 14.78
N GLU A 371 19.52 -2.03 15.91
CA GLU A 371 20.94 -2.40 16.13
C GLU A 371 21.32 -3.66 15.33
N THR A 372 21.48 -3.50 14.01
CA THR A 372 21.83 -4.59 13.08
C THR A 372 22.93 -4.16 12.10
N ASP A 373 23.68 -5.14 11.57
CA ASP A 373 24.68 -4.89 10.52
C ASP A 373 24.08 -4.25 9.27
N ASP A 374 22.84 -4.61 8.93
CA ASP A 374 22.08 -4.01 7.83
C ASP A 374 21.83 -2.52 8.02
N ALA A 375 21.49 -2.12 9.24
CA ALA A 375 21.25 -0.72 9.57
C ALA A 375 22.56 0.10 9.53
N VAL A 376 23.69 -0.49 9.97
CA VAL A 376 25.01 0.11 9.84
C VAL A 376 25.37 0.30 8.36
N GLU A 377 25.18 -0.73 7.55
CA GLU A 377 25.43 -0.69 6.11
C GLU A 377 24.57 0.37 5.39
N VAL A 378 23.30 0.53 5.80
CA VAL A 378 22.44 1.60 5.28
C VAL A 378 23.00 2.98 5.63
N ILE A 379 23.47 3.21 6.86
CA ILE A 379 24.09 4.48 7.23
C ILE A 379 25.35 4.73 6.39
N ASP A 380 26.16 3.70 6.14
CA ASP A 380 27.34 3.81 5.28
C ASP A 380 26.99 4.10 3.82
N TYR A 381 25.90 3.52 3.30
CA TYR A 381 25.35 3.88 1.99
C TYR A 381 24.89 5.34 1.95
N MET A 382 24.19 5.81 2.99
CA MET A 382 23.76 7.21 3.10
C MET A 382 24.95 8.16 3.12
N LYS A 383 26.04 7.83 3.83
CA LYS A 383 27.30 8.60 3.80
C LYS A 383 27.91 8.66 2.40
N GLN A 384 27.92 7.54 1.68
CA GLN A 384 28.39 7.53 0.29
C GLN A 384 27.51 8.36 -0.65
N LEU A 385 26.19 8.42 -0.40
CA LEU A 385 25.30 9.32 -1.13
C LEU A 385 25.65 10.79 -0.87
N VAL A 386 25.99 11.17 0.37
CA VAL A 386 26.42 12.55 0.71
C VAL A 386 27.60 12.98 -0.16
N GLU A 387 28.58 12.11 -0.40
CA GLU A 387 29.78 12.42 -1.21
C GLU A 387 29.46 12.83 -2.66
N VAL A 388 28.30 12.41 -3.19
CA VAL A 388 27.88 12.66 -4.58
C VAL A 388 26.64 13.55 -4.69
N SER A 389 26.19 14.13 -3.58
CA SER A 389 24.99 14.96 -3.48
C SER A 389 25.30 16.46 -3.49
N PRO A 390 24.26 17.33 -3.63
CA PRO A 390 24.40 18.77 -3.40
C PRO A 390 24.97 19.10 -2.02
N PRO A 391 25.72 20.21 -1.86
CA PRO A 391 26.33 20.58 -0.58
C PRO A 391 25.29 20.87 0.51
N ASP A 392 24.07 21.24 0.14
CA ASP A 392 22.94 21.50 1.04
C ASP A 392 22.03 20.28 1.26
N ILE A 393 22.47 19.07 0.92
CA ILE A 393 21.69 17.82 1.05
C ILE A 393 21.19 17.57 2.49
N GLU A 394 21.98 17.97 3.49
CA GLU A 394 21.63 17.93 4.92
C GLU A 394 20.33 18.69 5.23
N PHE A 395 19.94 19.66 4.39
CA PHE A 395 18.73 20.46 4.58
C PHE A 395 17.64 20.17 3.55
N MET A 396 17.79 19.13 2.73
CA MET A 396 16.83 18.78 1.68
C MET A 396 15.75 17.82 2.19
N ASP A 397 14.49 18.25 2.04
CA ASP A 397 13.28 17.44 2.18
C ASP A 397 12.72 17.01 0.81
N TRP A 398 11.50 16.47 0.82
CA TRP A 398 10.80 16.03 -0.39
C TRP A 398 10.58 17.14 -1.42
N GLU A 399 10.50 18.41 -1.00
CA GLU A 399 10.31 19.53 -1.94
C GLU A 399 11.65 19.97 -2.52
N LYS A 400 12.64 20.22 -1.66
CA LYS A 400 13.96 20.69 -2.10
C LYS A 400 14.67 19.67 -3.00
N ARG A 401 14.57 18.36 -2.70
CA ARG A 401 15.18 17.31 -3.56
C ARG A 401 14.56 17.29 -4.96
N ILE A 402 13.25 17.47 -5.05
CA ILE A 402 12.49 17.47 -6.31
C ILE A 402 12.87 18.70 -7.13
N GLN A 403 12.94 19.88 -6.51
CA GLN A 403 13.38 21.11 -7.17
C GLN A 403 14.84 21.01 -7.66
N CYS A 404 15.73 20.39 -6.90
CA CYS A 404 17.11 20.13 -7.33
C CYS A 404 17.16 19.31 -8.63
N PHE A 405 16.40 18.22 -8.72
CA PHE A 405 16.34 17.39 -9.92
C PHE A 405 15.64 18.11 -11.08
N MET A 406 14.51 18.77 -10.84
CA MET A 406 13.73 19.49 -11.86
C MET A 406 14.46 20.67 -12.48
N SER A 407 15.30 21.36 -11.69
CA SER A 407 16.19 22.41 -12.19
C SER A 407 17.36 21.88 -13.00
N GLY A 408 17.45 20.57 -13.22
CA GLY A 408 18.50 19.95 -14.03
C GLY A 408 19.84 19.82 -13.32
N ARG A 409 19.91 20.04 -11.99
CA ARG A 409 21.16 20.03 -11.20
C ARG A 409 21.54 18.65 -10.65
N ALA A 410 20.73 17.61 -10.85
CA ALA A 410 21.04 16.25 -10.40
C ALA A 410 20.83 15.21 -11.51
N GLY A 411 21.71 14.20 -11.56
CA GLY A 411 21.63 13.09 -12.51
C GLY A 411 20.64 11.99 -12.08
N LEU A 412 20.52 11.77 -10.78
CA LEU A 412 19.62 10.82 -10.14
C LEU A 412 18.81 11.50 -9.04
N ALA A 413 17.64 10.98 -8.72
CA ALA A 413 16.90 11.38 -7.51
C ALA A 413 16.03 10.25 -6.96
N TYR A 414 16.12 10.01 -5.66
CA TYR A 414 15.07 9.26 -4.96
C TYR A 414 13.82 10.13 -4.89
N CYS A 415 12.67 9.59 -5.28
CA CYS A 415 11.42 10.36 -5.26
C CYS A 415 10.19 9.48 -5.13
N TRP A 416 9.13 10.08 -4.61
CA TRP A 416 7.78 9.53 -4.64
C TRP A 416 7.19 9.67 -6.04
N THR A 417 6.59 8.61 -6.60
CA THR A 417 5.92 8.63 -7.91
C THR A 417 4.97 9.82 -8.09
N MET A 418 4.23 10.18 -7.04
CA MET A 418 3.31 11.34 -7.08
C MET A 418 4.04 12.66 -7.31
N ARG A 419 5.21 12.86 -6.69
CA ARG A 419 6.04 14.05 -6.93
C ARG A 419 6.81 13.97 -8.24
N ALA A 420 7.19 12.76 -8.66
CA ALA A 420 7.93 12.52 -9.90
C ALA A 420 7.11 12.88 -11.16
N ALA A 421 5.78 12.92 -11.06
CA ALA A 421 4.90 13.41 -12.13
C ALA A 421 5.18 14.88 -12.51
N ARG A 422 5.63 15.69 -11.54
CA ARG A 422 5.98 17.10 -11.76
C ARG A 422 7.11 17.28 -12.76
N PHE A 423 7.98 16.27 -12.91
CA PHE A 423 9.07 16.28 -13.88
C PHE A 423 8.58 16.43 -15.32
N GLU A 424 7.41 15.88 -15.63
CA GLU A 424 6.84 15.88 -16.99
C GLU A 424 5.79 16.98 -17.20
N HIS A 425 5.07 17.36 -16.14
CA HIS A 425 3.90 18.22 -16.24
C HIS A 425 4.12 19.67 -15.80
N GLU A 426 5.11 19.97 -14.95
CA GLU A 426 5.37 21.36 -14.56
C GLU A 426 6.16 22.10 -15.63
N LEU A 427 5.66 23.29 -16.01
CA LEU A 427 6.30 24.15 -17.01
C LEU A 427 7.71 24.60 -16.60
N SER A 428 7.99 24.67 -15.30
CA SER A 428 9.32 25.00 -14.75
C SER A 428 10.33 23.86 -14.85
N SER A 429 9.89 22.64 -15.19
CA SER A 429 10.76 21.46 -15.25
C SER A 429 11.72 21.54 -16.44
N GLN A 430 13.03 21.56 -16.17
CA GLN A 430 14.08 21.50 -17.21
C GLN A 430 14.39 20.06 -17.66
N VAL A 431 13.78 19.07 -17.03
CA VAL A 431 14.04 17.64 -17.25
C VAL A 431 12.86 16.91 -17.91
N ALA A 432 11.82 17.63 -18.31
CA ALA A 432 10.66 17.05 -18.98
C ALA A 432 11.07 16.22 -20.20
N ARG A 433 10.49 15.01 -20.32
CA ARG A 433 10.78 13.99 -21.34
C ARG A 433 12.22 13.50 -21.36
N ARG A 434 13.00 13.78 -20.31
CA ARG A 434 14.41 13.35 -20.17
C ARG A 434 14.62 12.46 -18.95
N VAL A 435 13.54 11.96 -18.35
CA VAL A 435 13.58 11.11 -17.17
C VAL A 435 13.26 9.66 -17.52
N ALA A 436 14.02 8.74 -16.95
CA ALA A 436 13.67 7.34 -16.79
C ALA A 436 13.26 7.09 -15.34
N TYR A 437 12.18 6.33 -15.15
CA TYR A 437 11.67 5.96 -13.83
C TYR A 437 12.04 4.50 -13.56
N LEU A 438 12.79 4.27 -12.49
CA LEU A 438 13.37 2.98 -12.15
C LEU A 438 12.78 2.49 -10.81
N PRO A 439 12.64 1.18 -10.61
CA PRO A 439 12.44 0.62 -9.28
C PRO A 439 13.50 1.13 -8.30
N PRO A 440 13.18 1.21 -7.00
CA PRO A 440 14.20 1.51 -6.01
C PRO A 440 15.29 0.43 -6.03
N PRO A 441 16.58 0.82 -5.95
CA PRO A 441 17.67 -0.13 -5.94
C PRO A 441 17.56 -1.12 -4.78
N SER A 442 17.87 -2.38 -5.07
CA SER A 442 17.92 -3.46 -4.08
C SER A 442 19.30 -3.56 -3.45
N ARG A 443 19.40 -4.10 -2.24
CA ARG A 443 20.70 -4.47 -1.65
C ARG A 443 20.88 -5.98 -1.57
N ARG A 444 19.89 -6.69 -1.00
CA ARG A 444 19.95 -8.15 -0.81
C ARG A 444 19.12 -8.91 -1.83
N MET A 445 19.69 -10.04 -2.28
CA MET A 445 19.01 -11.02 -3.12
C MET A 445 18.45 -10.47 -4.45
N ARG A 446 18.85 -9.25 -4.85
CA ARG A 446 18.23 -8.49 -5.94
C ARG A 446 16.70 -8.40 -5.84
N LYS A 447 16.15 -8.54 -4.62
CA LYS A 447 14.72 -8.40 -4.36
C LYS A 447 14.40 -6.91 -4.19
N ILE A 448 13.46 -6.43 -5.00
CA ILE A 448 12.97 -5.06 -4.90
C ILE A 448 11.96 -5.02 -3.74
N ALA A 449 12.15 -4.04 -2.86
CA ALA A 449 11.12 -3.60 -1.94
C ALA A 449 10.84 -2.14 -2.28
N ALA A 450 9.67 -1.87 -2.83
CA ALA A 450 9.21 -0.54 -3.21
C ALA A 450 8.20 -0.04 -2.17
N PRO A 451 8.63 0.76 -1.18
CA PRO A 451 7.74 1.22 -0.12
C PRO A 451 6.59 2.02 -0.68
N ILE A 452 5.39 1.74 -0.18
CA ILE A 452 4.21 2.53 -0.48
C ILE A 452 4.03 3.65 0.55
N GLY A 453 3.48 4.74 0.09
CA GLY A 453 2.92 5.80 0.90
C GLY A 453 1.65 6.38 0.30
N GLY A 454 1.24 7.51 0.83
CA GLY A 454 -0.02 8.15 0.50
C GLY A 454 -0.75 8.56 1.77
N PHE A 455 -1.97 9.03 1.57
CA PHE A 455 -2.79 9.59 2.63
C PHE A 455 -4.16 8.93 2.67
N LEU A 456 -4.69 8.84 3.87
CA LEU A 456 -6.00 8.33 4.18
C LEU A 456 -6.92 9.51 4.47
N MET A 457 -8.11 9.51 3.88
CA MET A 457 -9.19 10.41 4.26
C MET A 457 -9.86 9.85 5.49
N THR A 458 -9.80 10.59 6.60
CA THR A 458 -10.37 10.17 7.88
C THR A 458 -11.39 11.17 8.38
N ILE A 459 -12.36 10.69 9.15
CA ILE A 459 -13.38 11.50 9.80
C ILE A 459 -13.05 11.55 11.30
N PRO A 460 -12.90 12.73 11.92
CA PRO A 460 -12.72 12.83 13.36
C PRO A 460 -13.89 12.18 14.13
N ALA A 461 -13.58 11.42 15.20
CA ALA A 461 -14.58 10.68 15.97
C ALA A 461 -15.63 11.58 16.65
N ASN A 462 -15.28 12.84 16.93
CA ASN A 462 -16.17 13.85 17.51
C ASN A 462 -17.16 14.47 16.50
N VAL A 463 -17.08 14.12 15.21
CA VAL A 463 -18.08 14.53 14.21
C VAL A 463 -19.40 13.80 14.48
N PRO A 464 -20.55 14.49 14.55
CA PRO A 464 -21.84 13.84 14.79
C PRO A 464 -22.19 12.77 13.74
N PRO A 465 -22.76 11.61 14.11
CA PRO A 465 -23.02 10.51 13.17
C PRO A 465 -23.83 10.89 11.92
N ALA A 466 -24.79 11.81 12.06
CA ALA A 466 -25.56 12.31 10.92
C ALA A 466 -24.68 13.03 9.88
N ARG A 467 -23.67 13.78 10.34
CA ARG A 467 -22.70 14.48 9.50
C ARG A 467 -21.65 13.54 8.94
N GLN A 468 -21.26 12.48 9.69
CA GLN A 468 -20.34 11.45 9.20
C GLN A 468 -20.85 10.78 7.91
N ARG A 469 -22.15 10.45 7.82
CA ARG A 469 -22.75 9.90 6.58
C ARG A 469 -22.62 10.83 5.38
N GLN A 470 -22.85 12.13 5.59
CA GLN A 470 -22.73 13.12 4.52
C GLN A 470 -21.28 13.26 4.05
N ILE A 471 -20.34 13.29 4.99
CA ILE A 471 -18.90 13.30 4.71
C ILE A 471 -18.49 12.03 3.97
N MET A 472 -19.04 10.87 4.36
CA MET A 472 -18.73 9.61 3.69
C MET A 472 -19.22 9.59 2.25
N ASN A 473 -20.38 10.16 1.95
CA ASN A 473 -20.84 10.32 0.57
C ASN A 473 -19.92 11.22 -0.26
N ALA A 474 -19.42 12.31 0.34
CA ALA A 474 -18.44 13.18 -0.29
C ALA A 474 -17.14 12.41 -0.60
N ILE A 475 -16.60 11.70 0.40
CA ILE A 475 -15.41 10.86 0.23
C ILE A 475 -15.66 9.79 -0.82
N ALA A 476 -16.80 9.11 -0.83
CA ALA A 476 -17.15 8.08 -1.82
C ALA A 476 -17.12 8.62 -3.25
N TRP A 477 -17.65 9.82 -3.46
CA TRP A 477 -17.57 10.52 -4.73
C TRP A 477 -16.12 10.89 -5.08
N MET A 478 -15.37 11.45 -4.12
CA MET A 478 -13.97 11.85 -4.29
C MET A 478 -13.08 10.67 -4.67
N VAL A 479 -13.41 9.47 -4.15
CA VAL A 479 -12.70 8.24 -4.46
C VAL A 479 -13.35 7.42 -5.58
N SER A 480 -14.33 7.96 -6.32
CA SER A 480 -14.97 7.24 -7.43
C SER A 480 -14.00 6.98 -8.59
N PRO A 481 -14.21 5.91 -9.40
CA PRO A 481 -13.39 5.66 -10.58
C PRO A 481 -13.33 6.88 -11.53
N GLU A 482 -14.43 7.58 -11.71
CA GLU A 482 -14.55 8.74 -12.58
C GLU A 482 -13.72 9.92 -12.05
N ALA A 483 -13.83 10.23 -10.75
CA ALA A 483 -13.05 11.29 -10.11
C ALA A 483 -11.54 10.97 -10.14
N MET A 484 -11.17 9.73 -9.80
CA MET A 484 -9.78 9.29 -9.84
C MET A 484 -9.20 9.30 -11.26
N LYS A 485 -9.96 8.90 -12.29
CA LYS A 485 -9.51 9.00 -13.68
C LYS A 485 -9.32 10.46 -14.11
N ALA A 486 -10.19 11.37 -13.66
CA ALA A 486 -10.00 12.79 -13.92
C ALA A 486 -8.67 13.29 -13.31
N HIS A 487 -8.26 12.79 -12.15
CA HIS A 487 -6.93 13.08 -11.60
C HIS A 487 -5.81 12.54 -12.49
N VAL A 488 -5.91 11.31 -12.98
CA VAL A 488 -4.88 10.74 -13.88
C VAL A 488 -4.68 11.60 -15.13
N LYS A 489 -5.76 12.08 -15.75
CA LYS A 489 -5.69 13.00 -16.91
C LYS A 489 -5.01 14.34 -16.60
N ASN A 490 -5.04 14.77 -15.34
CA ASN A 490 -4.41 16.01 -14.88
C ASN A 490 -2.98 15.81 -14.37
N GLY A 491 -2.33 14.68 -14.70
CA GLY A 491 -0.92 14.44 -14.42
C GLY A 491 -0.65 13.71 -13.10
N PHE A 492 -1.62 12.94 -12.58
CA PHE A 492 -1.45 12.12 -11.39
C PHE A 492 -1.28 10.64 -11.72
N PRO A 493 -0.06 10.07 -11.57
CA PRO A 493 0.26 8.81 -12.22
C PRO A 493 -0.18 7.56 -11.48
N VAL A 494 -0.73 7.65 -10.25
CA VAL A 494 -1.04 6.46 -9.46
C VAL A 494 -2.40 6.60 -8.78
N ALA A 495 -3.30 5.69 -9.11
CA ALA A 495 -4.58 5.51 -8.43
C ALA A 495 -4.55 4.20 -7.62
N PRO A 496 -5.18 4.16 -6.44
CA PRO A 496 -5.23 2.96 -5.61
C PRO A 496 -6.22 1.91 -6.15
N ARG A 497 -6.96 2.22 -7.22
CA ARG A 497 -8.01 1.38 -7.82
C ARG A 497 -7.51 0.58 -9.02
N PHE A 498 -7.88 -0.70 -9.07
CA PHE A 498 -7.65 -1.57 -10.22
C PHE A 498 -8.35 -1.08 -11.47
N SER A 499 -9.62 -0.65 -11.38
CA SER A 499 -10.37 -0.11 -12.51
C SER A 499 -9.67 1.06 -13.20
N VAL A 500 -9.13 2.00 -12.43
CA VAL A 500 -8.44 3.19 -12.94
C VAL A 500 -7.09 2.83 -13.54
N CYS A 501 -6.32 1.95 -12.89
CA CYS A 501 -5.03 1.49 -13.42
C CYS A 501 -5.16 0.64 -14.70
N ALA A 502 -6.28 -0.08 -14.87
CA ALA A 502 -6.56 -0.87 -16.07
C ALA A 502 -7.12 -0.05 -17.25
N ASP A 503 -7.50 1.21 -17.03
CA ASP A 503 -8.03 2.07 -18.07
C ASP A 503 -6.92 2.38 -19.12
N PRO A 504 -7.16 2.13 -20.42
CA PRO A 504 -6.14 2.36 -21.45
C PRO A 504 -5.65 3.81 -21.54
N GLU A 505 -6.51 4.80 -21.24
CA GLU A 505 -6.11 6.21 -21.21
C GLU A 505 -5.20 6.50 -20.02
N ALA A 506 -5.43 5.84 -18.88
CA ALA A 506 -4.57 5.96 -17.71
C ALA A 506 -3.20 5.32 -17.96
N LEU A 507 -3.15 4.10 -18.53
CA LEU A 507 -1.90 3.43 -18.88
C LEU A 507 -1.05 4.23 -19.88
N ALA A 508 -1.70 4.88 -20.84
CA ALA A 508 -1.03 5.73 -21.84
C ALA A 508 -0.58 7.09 -21.29
N SER A 509 -1.06 7.51 -20.12
CA SER A 509 -0.85 8.87 -19.60
C SER A 509 0.57 9.13 -19.07
N SER A 510 1.23 8.11 -18.52
CA SER A 510 2.56 8.27 -17.90
C SER A 510 3.36 6.97 -17.83
N PRO A 511 4.68 6.99 -18.12
CA PRO A 511 5.57 5.85 -17.88
C PRO A 511 5.58 5.37 -16.42
N ILE A 512 5.26 6.27 -15.47
CA ILE A 512 5.17 5.93 -14.04
C ILE A 512 4.06 4.90 -13.81
N VAL A 513 2.89 5.04 -14.45
CA VAL A 513 1.75 4.13 -14.29
C VAL A 513 2.17 2.70 -14.66
N SER A 514 2.82 2.56 -15.82
CA SER A 514 3.29 1.26 -16.31
C SER A 514 4.33 0.61 -15.41
N MET A 515 5.28 1.39 -14.89
CA MET A 515 6.29 0.88 -13.94
C MET A 515 5.64 0.46 -12.62
N VAL A 516 4.69 1.23 -12.09
CA VAL A 516 3.95 0.87 -10.86
C VAL A 516 3.14 -0.41 -11.05
N ASP A 517 2.44 -0.56 -12.18
CA ASP A 517 1.70 -1.79 -12.51
C ASP A 517 2.64 -3.01 -12.54
N GLN A 518 3.84 -2.87 -13.11
CA GLN A 518 4.85 -3.95 -13.09
C GLN A 518 5.30 -4.32 -11.67
N LEU A 519 5.57 -3.32 -10.81
CA LEU A 519 5.93 -3.56 -9.40
C LEU A 519 4.79 -4.27 -8.65
N ALA A 520 3.55 -3.85 -8.88
CA ALA A 520 2.36 -4.46 -8.28
C ALA A 520 2.22 -5.93 -8.68
N ARG A 521 2.32 -6.23 -9.98
CA ARG A 521 2.22 -7.61 -10.52
C ARG A 521 3.29 -8.55 -9.99
N ARG A 522 4.48 -8.02 -9.66
CA ARG A 522 5.59 -8.79 -9.09
C ARG A 522 5.57 -8.87 -7.57
N ASN A 523 4.55 -8.30 -6.92
CA ASN A 523 4.47 -8.20 -5.47
C ASN A 523 5.71 -7.51 -4.85
N GLU A 524 6.25 -6.50 -5.56
CA GLU A 524 7.44 -5.73 -5.15
C GLU A 524 7.05 -4.46 -4.38
N ILE A 525 5.76 -4.10 -4.36
CA ILE A 525 5.22 -2.99 -3.56
C ILE A 525 5.04 -3.47 -2.12
N VAL A 526 5.62 -2.74 -1.16
CA VAL A 526 5.62 -3.14 0.26
C VAL A 526 4.98 -2.10 1.16
N THR A 527 4.16 -2.56 2.12
CA THR A 527 3.53 -1.72 3.15
C THR A 527 4.25 -1.79 4.50
N TRP A 528 5.04 -2.85 4.73
CA TRP A 528 5.72 -3.13 6.00
C TRP A 528 6.95 -2.25 6.28
N ALA A 529 7.41 -1.46 5.30
CA ALA A 529 8.56 -0.55 5.48
C ALA A 529 8.27 0.59 6.46
N ARG A 530 7.00 0.96 6.63
CA ARG A 530 6.53 1.95 7.62
C ARG A 530 5.27 1.41 8.30
N PRO A 531 5.43 0.51 9.29
CA PRO A 531 4.30 -0.13 9.92
C PRO A 531 3.48 0.91 10.71
N PRO A 532 2.13 0.90 10.62
CA PRO A 532 1.28 1.92 11.22
C PRO A 532 1.05 1.68 12.72
N ILE A 533 2.11 1.41 13.49
CA ILE A 533 2.03 1.20 14.94
C ILE A 533 1.85 2.53 15.70
N PRO A 534 1.18 2.56 16.86
CA PRO A 534 0.96 3.79 17.64
C PRO A 534 2.22 4.57 18.03
N GLU A 535 3.34 3.87 18.10
CA GLU A 535 4.65 4.37 18.48
C GLU A 535 5.46 4.87 17.29
N PHE A 536 4.96 4.70 16.05
CA PHE A 536 5.70 4.99 14.82
C PHE A 536 6.25 6.41 14.80
N SER A 537 5.43 7.40 15.13
CA SER A 537 5.83 8.81 15.12
C SER A 537 6.95 9.14 16.12
N LEU A 538 6.99 8.44 17.27
CA LEU A 538 8.08 8.55 18.25
C LEU A 538 9.37 7.94 17.68
N ILE A 539 9.28 6.74 17.10
CA ILE A 539 10.41 6.04 16.50
C ILE A 539 10.99 6.86 15.35
N GLU A 540 10.14 7.37 14.46
CA GLU A 540 10.54 8.18 13.31
C GLU A 540 11.26 9.47 13.75
N ALA A 541 10.78 10.14 14.79
CA ALA A 541 11.43 11.34 15.32
C ALA A 541 12.82 11.06 15.91
N ILE A 542 12.97 9.96 16.65
CA ILE A 542 14.23 9.55 17.26
C ILE A 542 15.24 9.10 16.18
N LEU A 543 14.82 8.23 15.27
CA LEU A 543 15.65 7.83 14.12
C LEU A 543 16.07 9.04 13.29
N GLY A 544 15.15 9.97 13.04
CA GLY A 544 15.43 11.20 12.31
C GLY A 544 16.48 12.10 12.95
N THR A 545 16.69 11.97 14.26
CA THR A 545 17.76 12.66 14.99
C THR A 545 19.06 11.86 14.94
N GLU A 546 19.00 10.60 15.33
CA GLU A 546 20.19 9.77 15.53
C GLU A 546 20.89 9.42 14.21
N ILE A 547 20.11 9.09 13.18
CA ILE A 547 20.64 8.81 11.84
C ILE A 547 21.22 10.07 11.21
N HIS A 548 20.59 11.23 11.43
CA HIS A 548 21.14 12.50 10.96
C HIS A 548 22.52 12.77 11.52
N ASP A 549 22.67 12.64 12.85
CA ASP A 549 23.93 12.89 13.53
C ASP A 549 25.01 11.86 13.09
N ALA A 550 24.60 10.63 12.77
CA ALA A 550 25.49 9.60 12.21
C ALA A 550 25.98 9.91 10.80
N VAL A 551 25.10 10.43 9.95
CA VAL A 551 25.40 10.72 8.55
C VAL A 551 26.19 12.01 8.40
N PHE A 552 25.83 13.08 9.11
CA PHE A 552 26.36 14.43 8.88
C PHE A 552 27.29 14.96 9.98
N HIS A 553 27.20 14.45 11.21
CA HIS A 553 27.93 15.02 12.37
C HIS A 553 28.96 14.06 12.99
N GLY A 554 29.33 13.00 12.27
CA GLY A 554 30.43 12.13 12.66
C GLY A 554 30.13 11.18 13.82
N LYS A 555 28.86 11.03 14.23
CA LYS A 555 28.49 10.02 15.23
C LYS A 555 28.73 8.61 14.65
N PRO A 556 29.39 7.69 15.38
CA PRO A 556 29.59 6.32 14.89
C PRO A 556 28.24 5.62 14.62
N PRO A 557 28.04 4.94 13.47
CA PRO A 557 26.77 4.32 13.11
C PRO A 557 26.21 3.37 14.18
N ALA A 558 27.04 2.47 14.71
CA ALA A 558 26.63 1.54 15.77
C ALA A 558 26.19 2.26 17.04
N GLN A 559 26.85 3.37 17.39
CA GLN A 559 26.47 4.18 18.55
C GLN A 559 25.14 4.91 18.30
N ALA A 560 24.93 5.47 17.12
CA ALA A 560 23.68 6.13 16.77
C ALA A 560 22.47 5.18 16.82
N LEU A 561 22.64 3.95 16.32
CA LEU A 561 21.59 2.93 16.37
C LEU A 561 21.27 2.50 17.81
N ARG A 562 22.31 2.29 18.63
CA ARG A 562 22.14 1.96 20.05
C ARG A 562 21.46 3.09 20.83
N ASP A 563 21.87 4.33 20.59
CA ASP A 563 21.28 5.50 21.24
C ASP A 563 19.82 5.69 20.78
N ALA A 564 19.52 5.43 19.51
CA ALA A 564 18.14 5.40 19.01
C ALA A 564 17.30 4.34 19.73
N GLU A 565 17.80 3.12 19.85
CA GLU A 565 17.10 2.02 20.53
C GLU A 565 16.82 2.35 22.01
N ASN A 566 17.84 2.82 22.72
CA ASN A 566 17.69 3.23 24.12
C ASN A 566 16.69 4.39 24.28
N ARG A 567 16.74 5.40 23.41
CA ARG A 567 15.81 6.54 23.45
C ARG A 567 14.38 6.13 23.11
N ILE A 568 14.20 5.20 22.16
CA ILE A 568 12.89 4.66 21.84
C ILE A 568 12.35 3.92 23.05
N HIS A 569 13.12 3.01 23.64
CA HIS A 569 12.72 2.29 24.86
C HIS A 569 12.35 3.23 26.02
N ALA A 570 13.14 4.27 26.26
CA ALA A 570 12.84 5.28 27.29
C ALA A 570 11.52 6.01 26.99
N GLY A 571 11.34 6.50 25.76
CA GLY A 571 10.12 7.23 25.37
C GLY A 571 8.85 6.37 25.38
N LEU A 572 8.99 5.04 25.33
CA LEU A 572 7.88 4.10 25.48
C LEU A 572 7.48 3.91 26.94
N LEU A 573 8.45 3.83 27.86
CA LEU A 573 8.19 3.75 29.29
C LEU A 573 7.44 4.99 29.78
N ASP A 574 7.86 6.17 29.33
CA ASP A 574 7.23 7.46 29.69
C ASP A 574 5.77 7.58 29.21
N ARG A 575 5.37 6.83 28.17
CA ARG A 575 3.98 6.82 27.68
C ARG A 575 3.06 5.88 28.46
N GLN A 576 3.63 4.98 29.27
CA GLN A 576 2.86 4.01 30.08
C GLN A 576 2.65 4.47 31.52
N SER A 577 3.47 5.40 32.00
CA SER A 577 3.30 6.15 33.25
C SER A 577 2.33 7.31 33.10
#